data_AF-A0C7M9-F1
#
_entry.id   AF-A0C7M9-F1
#
_cell.length_a   1.000
_cell.length_b   1.000
_cell.length_c   1.000
_cell.angle_alpha   90.00
_cell.angle_beta   90.00
_cell.angle_gamma   90.00
#
_symmetry.space_group_name_H-M   'P 1'
#
loop_
_entity.id
_entity.type
_entity.pdbx_description
1 polymer ?
#
loop_
_entity_poly.entity_id
_entity_poly.type
_entity_poly.pdbx_seq_one_letter_code
_entity_poly.pdbx_strand_id
1 'polypeptide(L)'
;MSGYDINLFQPKPEHHYICLVCNKIVKDPQECGQCGQMYCNVCVTQKPTCKSPSCQKVMPQQYNKIQGAMLKAYKNLTLSCPNVSCKKIFTIVDFEQHQTECVKSKCQNYDVCNEFITQEKNISSLYCSVICECTDQLHNNAGVSKKQFEIIKQYVTQLSNSPSQIQSIQTQNIQQQPIVMGNGGIVFKWDKNKCGQSIQLSNDNASLFLKENSHIFRSVLGDIPFERGIHYWEIEGDSRTENELKIGVVVGNNINLNAAFCDFPQGFAYYGLSQLRNGQTNSGQSYGKKFKNEGVLGVCLNMNNGTLSFQLNNDYMGIAFRSELLKKGPIYAAVAVLHCGGCTVRSGKPVPKYME
;
A
#
# COMPACT_ATOMS: atom_id res chain seq x y z
N MET A 1 14.58 -7.97 -5.85
CA MET A 1 15.48 -9.11 -6.18
C MET A 1 15.52 -9.28 -7.70
N SER A 2 16.69 -9.56 -8.27
CA SER A 2 16.85 -9.72 -9.72
C SER A 2 16.55 -11.16 -10.15
N GLY A 3 15.46 -11.40 -10.88
CA GLY A 3 15.09 -12.73 -11.41
C GLY A 3 14.42 -13.70 -10.43
N TYR A 4 13.88 -14.81 -10.94
CA TYR A 4 13.26 -15.90 -10.19
C TYR A 4 14.23 -17.08 -9.96
N ASP A 5 14.05 -17.84 -8.87
CA ASP A 5 14.84 -19.05 -8.62
C ASP A 5 14.52 -20.13 -9.66
N ILE A 6 15.57 -20.66 -10.29
CA ILE A 6 15.48 -21.66 -11.37
C ILE A 6 14.81 -22.95 -10.86
N ASN A 7 15.01 -23.30 -9.60
CA ASN A 7 14.52 -24.55 -9.03
C ASN A 7 12.99 -24.59 -8.85
N LEU A 8 12.33 -23.44 -8.96
CA LEU A 8 10.88 -23.36 -8.85
C LEU A 8 10.17 -23.77 -10.15
N PHE A 9 10.84 -23.74 -11.29
CA PHE A 9 10.18 -23.93 -12.59
C PHE A 9 10.03 -25.40 -12.99
N GLN A 10 8.86 -25.72 -13.54
CA GLN A 10 8.53 -27.05 -14.06
C GLN A 10 7.69 -26.92 -15.35
N PRO A 11 8.15 -27.40 -16.52
CA PRO A 11 9.45 -28.03 -16.74
C PRO A 11 10.62 -27.04 -16.57
N LYS A 12 11.84 -27.57 -16.44
CA LYS A 12 13.05 -26.74 -16.30
C LYS A 12 13.18 -25.84 -17.55
N PRO A 13 13.27 -24.51 -17.39
CA PRO A 13 13.34 -23.59 -18.53
C PRO A 13 14.64 -23.76 -19.30
N GLU A 14 14.58 -23.50 -20.61
CA GLU A 14 15.74 -23.48 -21.49
C GLU A 14 16.75 -22.38 -21.10
N HIS A 15 18.01 -22.57 -21.50
CA HIS A 15 19.13 -21.73 -21.08
C HIS A 15 18.97 -20.25 -21.48
N HIS A 16 18.25 -19.94 -22.56
CA HIS A 16 18.06 -18.56 -23.00
C HIS A 16 17.17 -17.75 -22.05
N TYR A 17 16.38 -18.39 -21.19
CA TYR A 17 15.62 -17.73 -20.12
C TYR A 17 16.46 -17.43 -18.87
N ILE A 18 17.72 -17.87 -18.82
CA ILE A 18 18.63 -17.62 -17.70
C ILE A 18 19.40 -16.33 -17.94
N CYS A 19 19.24 -15.37 -17.04
CA CYS A 19 20.00 -14.12 -17.06
C CYS A 19 21.47 -14.39 -16.71
N LEU A 20 22.39 -14.17 -17.65
CA LEU A 20 23.84 -14.37 -17.43
C LEU A 20 24.49 -13.33 -16.50
N VAL A 21 23.71 -12.38 -15.97
CA VAL A 21 24.17 -11.40 -14.97
C VAL A 21 23.87 -11.87 -13.55
N CYS A 22 22.64 -12.35 -13.29
CA CYS A 22 22.21 -12.78 -11.96
C CYS A 22 22.04 -14.30 -11.80
N ASN A 23 22.27 -15.09 -12.85
CA ASN A 23 22.15 -16.54 -12.90
C ASN A 23 20.79 -17.07 -12.40
N LYS A 24 19.72 -16.34 -12.75
CA LYS A 24 18.33 -16.62 -12.38
C LYS A 24 17.44 -16.57 -13.62
N ILE A 25 16.22 -17.13 -13.53
CA ILE A 25 15.24 -16.96 -14.60
C ILE A 25 14.88 -15.49 -14.72
N VAL A 26 14.88 -14.98 -15.95
CA VAL A 26 14.67 -13.56 -16.24
C VAL A 26 13.36 -13.05 -15.66
N LYS A 27 13.42 -11.90 -14.98
CA LYS A 27 12.27 -11.12 -14.53
C LYS A 27 12.20 -9.82 -15.32
N ASP A 28 11.03 -9.50 -15.84
CA ASP A 28 10.83 -8.40 -16.80
C ASP A 28 11.83 -8.49 -17.96
N PRO A 29 11.71 -9.50 -18.83
CA PRO A 29 12.76 -9.87 -19.77
C PRO A 29 13.05 -8.79 -20.82
N GLN A 30 14.34 -8.54 -21.04
CA GLN A 30 14.87 -7.85 -22.20
C GLN A 30 15.84 -8.76 -22.95
N GLU A 31 15.80 -8.76 -24.28
CA GLU A 31 16.71 -9.53 -25.13
C GLU A 31 17.81 -8.65 -25.72
N CYS A 32 19.01 -9.22 -25.82
CA CYS A 32 20.11 -8.63 -26.56
C CYS A 32 19.73 -8.52 -28.04
N GLY A 33 19.77 -7.31 -28.60
CA GLY A 33 19.38 -7.06 -30.01
C GLY A 33 20.28 -7.73 -31.05
N GLN A 34 21.39 -8.34 -30.64
CA GLN A 34 22.34 -9.02 -31.53
C GLN A 34 22.24 -10.55 -31.49
N CYS A 35 22.14 -11.15 -30.30
CA CYS A 35 22.14 -12.61 -30.15
C CYS A 35 20.84 -13.18 -29.54
N GLY A 36 19.87 -12.34 -29.16
CA GLY A 36 18.60 -12.77 -28.57
C GLY A 36 18.68 -13.26 -27.11
N GLN A 37 19.87 -13.30 -26.50
CA GLN A 37 20.01 -13.71 -25.09
C GLN A 37 19.18 -12.81 -24.17
N MET A 38 18.36 -13.41 -23.31
CA MET A 38 17.52 -12.66 -22.39
C MET A 38 18.25 -12.29 -21.09
N TYR A 39 17.85 -11.16 -20.52
CA TYR A 39 18.32 -10.60 -19.27
C TYR A 39 17.15 -9.99 -18.49
N CYS A 40 17.28 -9.91 -17.16
CA CYS A 40 16.32 -9.13 -16.38
C CYS A 40 16.49 -7.65 -16.73
N ASN A 41 15.39 -6.90 -16.85
CA ASN A 41 15.41 -5.45 -17.10
C ASN A 41 16.41 -4.73 -16.17
N VAL A 42 16.33 -5.01 -14.86
CA VAL A 42 17.22 -4.42 -13.83
C VAL A 42 18.69 -4.75 -14.07
N CYS A 43 19.01 -5.91 -14.63
CA CYS A 43 20.40 -6.34 -14.88
C CYS A 43 21.03 -5.63 -16.08
N VAL A 44 20.22 -5.09 -16.99
CA VAL A 44 20.70 -4.44 -18.22
C VAL A 44 20.33 -2.96 -18.32
N THR A 45 19.76 -2.37 -17.26
CA THR A 45 19.40 -0.94 -17.20
C THR A 45 20.58 -0.03 -17.57
N GLN A 46 21.80 -0.37 -17.14
CA GLN A 46 23.03 0.39 -17.46
C GLN A 46 23.66 0.00 -18.81
N LYS A 47 22.94 -0.77 -19.65
CA LYS A 47 23.38 -1.26 -20.95
C LYS A 47 24.79 -1.89 -20.93
N PRO A 48 25.05 -2.87 -20.04
CA PRO A 48 26.34 -3.55 -20.00
C PRO A 48 26.60 -4.31 -21.31
N THR A 49 27.85 -4.65 -21.60
CA THR A 49 28.17 -5.57 -22.69
C THR A 49 27.47 -6.91 -22.50
N CYS A 50 26.94 -7.48 -23.58
CA CYS A 50 26.28 -8.77 -23.52
C CYS A 50 27.27 -9.85 -23.07
N LYS A 51 26.89 -10.61 -22.05
CA LYS A 51 27.69 -11.71 -21.48
C LYS A 51 27.54 -13.04 -22.24
N SER A 52 26.70 -13.10 -23.27
CA SER A 52 26.54 -14.33 -24.05
C SER A 52 27.83 -14.67 -24.81
N PRO A 53 28.32 -15.92 -24.74
CA PRO A 53 29.46 -16.36 -25.55
C PRO A 53 29.20 -16.23 -27.06
N SER A 54 27.95 -16.31 -27.49
CA SER A 54 27.54 -16.20 -28.90
C SER A 54 27.33 -14.76 -29.38
N CYS A 55 27.57 -13.75 -28.54
CA CYS A 55 27.38 -12.35 -28.92
C CYS A 55 28.69 -11.70 -29.39
N GLN A 56 28.61 -10.88 -30.45
CA GLN A 56 29.74 -10.13 -31.01
C GLN A 56 30.23 -8.95 -30.14
N LYS A 57 29.75 -8.81 -28.90
CA LYS A 57 30.12 -7.77 -27.90
C LYS A 57 30.23 -6.34 -28.48
N VAL A 58 29.26 -5.94 -29.29
CA VAL A 58 29.23 -4.62 -29.95
C VAL A 58 28.82 -3.53 -28.96
N MET A 59 29.42 -2.33 -29.06
CA MET A 59 29.03 -1.15 -28.29
C MET A 59 28.50 -0.03 -29.20
N PRO A 60 27.42 0.68 -28.82
CA PRO A 60 26.63 0.49 -27.60
C PRO A 60 25.73 -0.75 -27.66
N GLN A 61 25.69 -1.51 -26.57
CA GLN A 61 24.86 -2.72 -26.49
C GLN A 61 23.39 -2.33 -26.40
N GLN A 62 22.57 -2.86 -27.31
CA GLN A 62 21.13 -2.64 -27.31
C GLN A 62 20.40 -3.83 -26.68
N TYR A 63 19.46 -3.52 -25.79
CA TYR A 63 18.54 -4.46 -25.17
C TYR A 63 17.11 -4.03 -25.47
N ASN A 64 16.32 -4.93 -26.03
CA ASN A 64 14.96 -4.67 -26.47
C ASN A 64 13.97 -5.49 -25.62
N LYS A 65 12.74 -5.01 -25.48
CA LYS A 65 11.67 -5.83 -24.89
C LYS A 65 11.40 -7.01 -25.80
N ILE A 66 11.26 -8.21 -25.23
CA ILE A 66 10.83 -9.38 -25.98
C ILE A 66 9.39 -9.19 -26.50
N GLN A 67 9.10 -9.70 -27.69
CA GLN A 67 7.79 -9.55 -28.33
C GLN A 67 7.35 -10.86 -28.99
N GLY A 68 6.10 -10.89 -29.50
CA GLY A 68 5.59 -11.98 -30.32
C GLY A 68 5.60 -13.34 -29.62
N ALA A 69 6.04 -14.38 -30.36
CA ALA A 69 6.05 -15.77 -29.90
C ALA A 69 6.91 -15.98 -28.65
N MET A 70 8.05 -15.30 -28.55
CA MET A 70 8.94 -15.40 -27.39
C MET A 70 8.31 -14.84 -26.12
N LEU A 71 7.59 -13.72 -26.20
CA LEU A 71 6.84 -13.19 -25.06
C LEU A 71 5.71 -14.15 -24.63
N LYS A 72 5.03 -14.77 -25.59
CA LYS A 72 3.99 -15.77 -25.30
C LYS A 72 4.56 -17.01 -24.62
N ALA A 73 5.70 -17.52 -25.09
CA ALA A 73 6.39 -18.65 -24.49
C ALA A 73 6.87 -18.34 -23.06
N TYR A 74 7.46 -17.16 -22.85
CA TYR A 74 7.88 -16.69 -21.52
C TYR A 74 6.71 -16.64 -20.53
N LYS A 75 5.57 -16.05 -20.92
CA LYS A 75 4.38 -15.95 -20.06
C LYS A 75 3.79 -17.29 -19.67
N ASN A 76 4.00 -18.32 -20.48
CA ASN A 76 3.53 -19.67 -20.23
C ASN A 76 4.50 -20.52 -19.39
N LEU A 77 5.67 -20.00 -19.02
CA LEU A 77 6.56 -20.68 -18.08
C LEU A 77 5.81 -20.89 -16.76
N THR A 78 5.90 -22.10 -16.23
CA THR A 78 5.22 -22.49 -15.00
C THR A 78 6.20 -22.73 -13.87
N LEU A 79 5.84 -22.30 -12.67
CA LEU A 79 6.63 -22.46 -11.46
C LEU A 79 5.77 -22.78 -10.23
N SER A 80 6.36 -23.59 -9.34
CA SER A 80 5.80 -24.00 -8.08
C SER A 80 5.97 -22.90 -7.03
N CYS A 81 4.96 -22.71 -6.20
CA CYS A 81 5.07 -21.79 -5.09
C CYS A 81 6.15 -22.25 -4.09
N PRO A 82 7.08 -21.36 -3.67
CA PRO A 82 8.11 -21.71 -2.69
C PRO A 82 7.55 -21.98 -1.29
N ASN A 83 6.30 -21.60 -1.02
CA ASN A 83 5.65 -21.92 0.25
C ASN A 83 5.26 -23.41 0.30
N VAL A 84 5.87 -24.14 1.24
CA VAL A 84 5.69 -25.59 1.46
C VAL A 84 4.23 -25.98 1.68
N SER A 85 3.42 -25.11 2.29
CA SER A 85 1.99 -25.39 2.51
C SER A 85 1.13 -25.21 1.25
N CYS A 86 1.64 -24.52 0.23
CA CYS A 86 0.85 -24.00 -0.87
C CYS A 86 0.73 -24.98 -2.03
N LYS A 87 1.76 -25.83 -2.29
CA LYS A 87 1.85 -26.92 -3.30
C LYS A 87 1.29 -26.66 -4.72
N LYS A 88 0.88 -25.43 -5.03
CA LYS A 88 0.25 -25.03 -6.30
C LYS A 88 1.32 -24.58 -7.31
N ILE A 89 1.01 -24.81 -8.58
CA ILE A 89 1.83 -24.41 -9.73
C ILE A 89 1.08 -23.30 -10.48
N PHE A 90 1.81 -22.28 -10.91
CA PHE A 90 1.26 -21.11 -11.58
C PHE A 90 2.04 -20.80 -12.85
N THR A 91 1.42 -20.11 -13.80
CA THR A 91 2.19 -19.41 -14.83
C THR A 91 2.99 -18.28 -14.19
N ILE A 92 4.07 -17.83 -14.84
CA ILE A 92 4.91 -16.75 -14.30
C ILE A 92 4.13 -15.46 -14.08
N VAL A 93 3.07 -15.23 -14.87
CA VAL A 93 2.19 -14.06 -14.76
C VAL A 93 1.30 -14.18 -13.53
N ASP A 94 0.66 -15.33 -13.34
CA ASP A 94 -0.25 -15.57 -12.21
C ASP A 94 0.50 -15.74 -10.88
N PHE A 95 1.77 -16.18 -10.95
CA PHE A 95 2.61 -16.39 -9.79
C PHE A 95 2.87 -15.09 -9.02
N GLU A 96 3.02 -13.95 -9.71
CA GLU A 96 3.26 -12.67 -9.05
C GLU A 96 2.07 -12.26 -8.17
N GLN A 97 0.83 -12.46 -8.68
CA GLN A 97 -0.38 -12.22 -7.89
C GLN A 97 -0.46 -13.21 -6.73
N HIS A 98 -0.24 -14.50 -7.00
CA HIS A 98 -0.27 -15.55 -5.99
C HIS A 98 0.71 -15.33 -4.83
N GLN A 99 1.94 -14.88 -5.11
CA GLN A 99 2.97 -14.66 -4.10
C GLN A 99 2.54 -13.63 -3.06
N THR A 100 1.70 -12.65 -3.43
CA THR A 100 1.16 -11.65 -2.48
C THR A 100 0.12 -12.22 -1.52
N GLU A 101 -0.51 -13.35 -1.89
CA GLU A 101 -1.60 -13.95 -1.14
C GLU A 101 -1.14 -15.18 -0.33
N CYS A 102 -0.26 -16.01 -0.88
CA CYS A 102 0.07 -17.33 -0.32
C CYS A 102 1.01 -17.31 0.90
N VAL A 103 1.74 -16.23 1.18
CA VAL A 103 2.68 -16.16 2.33
C VAL A 103 1.96 -16.02 3.69
N LYS A 104 0.63 -16.12 3.71
CA LYS A 104 -0.23 -15.89 4.87
C LYS A 104 -0.75 -17.21 5.45
N SER A 105 -0.06 -17.80 6.42
CA SER A 105 -0.64 -18.90 7.24
C SER A 105 -1.58 -18.30 8.28
N LYS A 106 -2.74 -18.89 8.56
CA LYS A 106 -3.62 -18.37 9.63
C LYS A 106 -2.92 -18.48 11.00
N CYS A 107 -3.08 -17.45 11.83
CA CYS A 107 -2.74 -17.55 13.26
C CYS A 107 -3.52 -18.70 13.91
N GLN A 108 -2.97 -19.37 14.91
CA GLN A 108 -3.71 -20.37 15.68
C GLN A 108 -4.92 -19.75 16.41
N ASN A 109 -4.82 -18.48 16.81
CA ASN A 109 -5.91 -17.71 17.39
C ASN A 109 -6.63 -16.84 16.33
N TYR A 110 -6.67 -17.30 15.07
CA TYR A 110 -7.25 -16.56 13.94
C TYR A 110 -8.72 -16.21 14.15
N ASP A 111 -9.50 -17.07 14.81
CA ASP A 111 -10.92 -16.78 15.05
C ASP A 111 -11.14 -15.56 15.95
N VAL A 112 -10.11 -15.14 16.71
CA VAL A 112 -10.14 -13.93 17.55
C VAL A 112 -9.36 -12.79 16.92
N CYS A 113 -8.14 -13.04 16.41
CA CYS A 113 -7.29 -11.96 15.89
C CYS A 113 -7.51 -11.66 14.41
N ASN A 114 -8.04 -12.62 13.63
CA ASN A 114 -8.21 -12.56 12.18
C ASN A 114 -6.90 -12.25 11.42
N GLU A 115 -5.75 -12.47 12.05
CA GLU A 115 -4.43 -12.15 11.52
C GLU A 115 -3.73 -13.37 10.95
N PHE A 116 -2.96 -13.15 9.88
CA PHE A 116 -2.14 -14.17 9.26
C PHE A 116 -0.68 -14.04 9.72
N ILE A 117 -0.02 -15.16 9.99
CA ILE A 117 1.40 -15.27 10.30
C ILE A 117 2.18 -14.94 9.04
N THR A 118 2.96 -13.85 9.09
CA THR A 118 3.92 -13.47 8.06
C THR A 118 5.26 -14.13 8.36
N GLN A 119 5.78 -14.94 7.43
CA GLN A 119 7.05 -15.68 7.60
C GLN A 119 8.31 -14.79 7.51
N GLU A 120 8.29 -13.60 8.11
CA GLU A 120 9.48 -12.75 8.22
C GLU A 120 10.08 -12.89 9.61
N LYS A 121 11.18 -13.67 9.67
CA LYS A 121 12.04 -13.99 10.83
C LYS A 121 11.67 -15.24 11.61
N ASN A 122 12.11 -16.38 11.09
CA ASN A 122 12.82 -17.44 11.81
C ASN A 122 12.42 -17.72 13.28
N ILE A 123 11.13 -17.89 13.58
CA ILE A 123 10.65 -18.59 14.77
C ILE A 123 9.39 -19.37 14.36
N SER A 124 9.37 -20.64 14.76
CA SER A 124 8.26 -21.60 14.72
C SER A 124 7.05 -21.13 15.57
N SER A 125 6.55 -19.91 15.36
CA SER A 125 5.40 -19.38 16.07
C SER A 125 4.13 -19.67 15.30
N LEU A 126 3.21 -20.43 15.92
CA LEU A 126 1.84 -20.63 15.44
C LEU A 126 0.97 -19.37 15.62
N TYR A 127 1.51 -18.29 16.20
CA TYR A 127 0.77 -17.08 16.55
C TYR A 127 1.33 -15.84 15.85
N CYS A 128 0.45 -14.88 15.53
CA CYS A 128 0.83 -13.61 14.87
C CYS A 128 1.58 -12.64 15.79
N SER A 129 1.51 -12.83 17.11
CA SER A 129 2.27 -12.07 18.09
C SER A 129 2.35 -12.80 19.44
N VAL A 130 3.30 -12.38 20.28
CA VAL A 130 3.45 -12.81 21.68
C VAL A 130 2.17 -12.55 22.48
N ILE A 131 1.49 -11.43 22.21
CA ILE A 131 0.21 -11.07 22.85
C ILE A 131 -0.89 -12.03 22.40
N CYS A 132 -0.90 -12.41 21.12
CA CYS A 132 -1.90 -13.31 20.57
C CYS A 132 -1.77 -14.72 21.15
N GLU A 133 -0.53 -15.20 21.33
CA GLU A 133 -0.23 -16.45 22.05
C GLU A 133 -0.67 -16.38 23.51
N CYS A 134 -0.31 -15.32 24.24
CA CYS A 134 -0.73 -15.13 25.64
C CYS A 134 -2.27 -15.12 25.77
N THR A 135 -2.95 -14.43 24.85
CA THR A 135 -4.42 -14.34 24.83
C THR A 135 -5.06 -15.72 24.63
N ASP A 136 -4.55 -16.50 23.68
CA ASP A 136 -5.03 -17.86 23.44
C ASP A 136 -4.80 -18.78 24.65
N GLN A 137 -3.63 -18.70 25.28
CA GLN A 137 -3.32 -19.46 26.48
C GLN A 137 -4.22 -19.07 27.67
N LEU A 138 -4.54 -17.79 27.83
CA LEU A 138 -5.46 -17.32 28.87
C LEU A 138 -6.90 -17.79 28.64
N HIS A 139 -7.35 -17.80 27.38
CA HIS A 139 -8.65 -18.30 26.99
C HIS A 139 -8.78 -19.81 27.23
N ASN A 140 -7.78 -20.58 26.79
CA ASN A 140 -7.73 -22.03 26.97
C ASN A 140 -7.61 -22.46 28.45
N ASN A 141 -7.27 -21.54 29.35
CA ASN A 141 -7.23 -21.77 30.80
C ASN A 141 -8.26 -20.93 31.56
N ALA A 142 -9.35 -20.54 30.90
CA ALA A 142 -10.46 -19.84 31.53
C ALA A 142 -11.02 -20.64 32.72
N GLY A 143 -11.16 -19.99 33.88
CA GLY A 143 -11.69 -20.61 35.10
C GLY A 143 -10.62 -21.20 36.04
N VAL A 144 -9.34 -21.21 35.67
CA VAL A 144 -8.25 -21.67 36.54
C VAL A 144 -7.36 -20.49 36.95
N SER A 145 -7.79 -19.72 37.95
CA SER A 145 -7.17 -18.43 38.32
C SER A 145 -5.67 -18.52 38.63
N LYS A 146 -5.21 -19.62 39.24
CA LYS A 146 -3.79 -19.83 39.54
C LYS A 146 -2.95 -19.93 38.25
N LYS A 147 -3.46 -20.66 37.25
CA LYS A 147 -2.78 -20.89 35.97
C LYS A 147 -2.81 -19.64 35.09
N GLN A 148 -3.90 -18.88 35.12
CA GLN A 148 -3.99 -17.57 34.46
C GLN A 148 -2.98 -16.58 35.05
N PHE A 149 -2.84 -16.54 36.38
CA PHE A 149 -1.85 -15.68 37.04
C PHE A 149 -0.41 -16.08 36.69
N GLU A 150 -0.11 -17.38 36.59
CA GLU A 150 1.20 -17.89 36.16
C GLU A 150 1.53 -17.48 34.72
N ILE A 151 0.58 -17.62 33.78
CA ILE A 151 0.73 -17.16 32.39
C ILE A 151 1.03 -15.67 32.34
N ILE A 152 0.24 -14.84 33.04
CA ILE A 152 0.44 -13.38 33.09
C ILE A 152 1.85 -13.05 33.62
N LYS A 153 2.26 -13.68 34.72
CA LYS A 153 3.57 -13.44 35.35
C LYS A 153 4.73 -13.80 34.42
N GLN A 154 4.60 -14.90 33.67
CA GLN A 154 5.60 -15.31 32.68
C GLN A 154 5.77 -14.27 31.57
N TYR A 155 4.67 -13.83 30.96
CA TYR A 155 4.73 -12.87 29.85
C TYR A 155 5.18 -11.47 30.30
N VAL A 156 4.75 -11.00 31.48
CA VAL A 156 5.25 -9.74 32.06
C VAL A 156 6.77 -9.80 32.27
N THR A 157 7.30 -10.93 32.73
CA THR A 157 8.73 -11.14 32.95
C THR A 157 9.52 -11.17 31.64
N GLN A 158 8.96 -11.75 30.57
CA GLN A 158 9.57 -11.75 29.23
C GLN A 158 9.62 -10.33 28.64
N LEU A 159 8.59 -9.51 28.88
CA LEU A 159 8.55 -8.12 28.42
C LEU A 159 9.51 -7.21 29.21
N SER A 160 9.77 -7.51 30.49
CA SER A 160 10.71 -6.75 31.31
C SER A 160 12.18 -7.09 31.07
N ASN A 161 12.49 -8.28 30.54
CA ASN A 161 13.85 -8.81 30.40
C ASN A 161 14.50 -8.59 29.02
N SER A 162 13.92 -7.74 28.15
CA SER A 162 14.52 -7.37 26.85
C SER A 162 14.93 -5.88 26.85
N PRO A 163 16.14 -5.51 27.31
CA PRO A 163 16.55 -4.12 27.48
C PRO A 163 17.09 -3.50 26.18
N SER A 164 16.31 -3.58 25.10
CA SER A 164 16.64 -2.91 23.84
C SER A 164 15.38 -2.45 23.14
N GLN A 165 14.79 -1.36 23.65
CA GLN A 165 14.03 -0.33 22.90
C GLN A 165 13.26 0.63 23.84
N ILE A 166 13.86 1.08 24.94
CA ILE A 166 13.34 2.19 25.73
C ILE A 166 14.48 3.16 26.03
N GLN A 167 14.82 4.01 25.06
CA GLN A 167 15.56 5.27 25.15
C GLN A 167 15.19 6.01 23.86
N SER A 168 14.49 7.13 23.83
CA SER A 168 14.43 8.27 24.74
C SER A 168 13.00 8.85 24.77
N ILE A 169 12.33 8.75 25.92
CA ILE A 169 11.27 9.70 26.26
C ILE A 169 11.99 10.82 27.00
N GLN A 170 12.44 11.83 26.25
CA GLN A 170 12.71 13.11 26.87
C GLN A 170 11.38 13.65 27.37
N THR A 171 11.33 13.95 28.67
CA THR A 171 10.27 14.68 29.36
C THR A 171 10.07 16.03 28.66
N GLN A 172 9.26 16.04 27.61
CA GLN A 172 8.59 17.24 27.15
C GLN A 172 7.22 17.26 27.81
N ASN A 173 6.99 18.35 28.54
CA ASN A 173 5.79 18.68 29.29
C ASN A 173 4.54 18.02 28.73
N ILE A 174 3.98 17.11 29.53
CA ILE A 174 2.62 16.61 29.36
C ILE A 174 1.68 17.79 29.62
N GLN A 175 1.46 18.63 28.61
CA GLN A 175 0.14 19.20 28.45
C GLN A 175 -0.71 18.05 27.93
N GLN A 176 -1.56 17.52 28.81
CA GLN A 176 -2.60 16.56 28.48
C GLN A 176 -3.42 17.16 27.32
N GLN A 177 -3.11 16.76 26.09
CA GLN A 177 -4.05 16.94 25.00
C GLN A 177 -5.04 15.79 25.12
N PRO A 178 -6.33 16.09 25.33
CA PRO A 178 -7.31 15.09 25.65
C PRO A 178 -7.39 14.07 24.51
N ILE A 179 -7.58 12.81 24.91
CA ILE A 179 -8.17 11.79 24.04
C ILE A 179 -9.47 12.41 23.52
N VAL A 180 -9.51 12.83 22.27
CA VAL A 180 -10.74 13.35 21.65
C VAL A 180 -11.62 12.15 21.35
N MET A 181 -12.27 11.66 22.41
CA MET A 181 -13.58 11.05 22.29
C MET A 181 -14.53 12.12 21.74
N GLY A 182 -15.34 11.71 20.77
CA GLY A 182 -16.11 12.60 19.90
C GLY A 182 -16.82 13.75 20.63
N ASN A 183 -16.59 14.95 20.11
CA ASN A 183 -17.52 16.06 20.14
C ASN A 183 -17.28 16.92 18.89
N GLY A 184 -17.71 16.44 17.73
CA GLY A 184 -18.04 17.21 16.50
C GLY A 184 -17.11 18.34 16.00
N GLY A 185 -15.84 18.40 16.43
CA GLY A 185 -14.92 19.49 16.09
C GLY A 185 -14.03 19.16 14.89
N ILE A 186 -13.65 20.19 14.12
CA ILE A 186 -12.74 20.07 12.97
C ILE A 186 -11.36 19.57 13.45
N VAL A 187 -10.89 18.44 12.93
CA VAL A 187 -9.58 17.85 13.26
C VAL A 187 -8.47 18.30 12.32
N PHE A 188 -8.79 18.59 11.06
CA PHE A 188 -7.88 19.19 10.08
C PHE A 188 -8.67 19.95 8.99
N LYS A 189 -7.99 20.84 8.29
CA LYS A 189 -8.50 21.57 7.11
C LYS A 189 -7.45 21.58 6.00
N TRP A 190 -7.76 22.16 4.84
CA TRP A 190 -6.80 22.26 3.76
C TRP A 190 -5.71 23.29 4.07
N ASP A 191 -4.46 22.94 3.76
CA ASP A 191 -3.30 23.78 4.01
C ASP A 191 -3.05 24.72 2.84
N LYS A 192 -3.10 26.04 3.09
CA LYS A 192 -2.79 27.07 2.08
C LYS A 192 -1.36 26.96 1.52
N ASN A 193 -0.42 26.44 2.32
CA ASN A 193 0.98 26.31 1.93
C ASN A 193 1.28 24.96 1.25
N LYS A 194 0.38 23.98 1.35
CA LYS A 194 0.45 22.70 0.64
C LYS A 194 -0.67 22.59 -0.39
N CYS A 195 -0.83 23.66 -1.17
CA CYS A 195 -1.89 23.84 -2.15
C CYS A 195 -1.30 24.05 -3.55
N GLY A 196 -1.83 23.34 -4.55
CA GLY A 196 -1.48 23.52 -5.96
C GLY A 196 -1.91 24.89 -6.48
N GLN A 197 -1.30 25.33 -7.58
CA GLN A 197 -1.62 26.60 -8.23
C GLN A 197 -3.12 26.67 -8.58
N SER A 198 -3.68 27.87 -8.49
CA SER A 198 -5.07 28.17 -8.86
C SER A 198 -6.15 27.52 -7.99
N ILE A 199 -5.81 26.71 -6.97
CA ILE A 199 -6.77 26.26 -5.97
C ILE A 199 -7.06 27.42 -5.00
N GLN A 200 -8.33 27.74 -4.86
CA GLN A 200 -8.85 28.73 -3.91
C GLN A 200 -9.51 28.02 -2.73
N LEU A 201 -9.12 28.41 -1.53
CA LEU A 201 -9.64 27.87 -0.28
C LEU A 201 -10.65 28.86 0.34
N SER A 202 -11.75 28.32 0.86
CA SER A 202 -12.86 29.07 1.48
C SER A 202 -13.42 28.29 2.68
N ASN A 203 -14.38 28.87 3.41
CA ASN A 203 -14.99 28.26 4.60
C ASN A 203 -13.95 27.82 5.63
N ASP A 204 -13.09 28.76 6.06
CA ASP A 204 -11.93 28.49 6.91
C ASP A 204 -11.06 27.34 6.37
N ASN A 205 -10.78 27.37 5.06
CA ASN A 205 -10.06 26.35 4.31
C ASN A 205 -10.65 24.93 4.35
N ALA A 206 -11.92 24.76 4.73
CA ALA A 206 -12.60 23.47 4.59
C ALA A 206 -13.03 23.20 3.14
N SER A 207 -13.32 24.24 2.37
CA SER A 207 -13.78 24.13 0.98
C SER A 207 -12.66 24.53 0.02
N LEU A 208 -12.50 23.76 -1.06
CA LEU A 208 -11.56 24.05 -2.15
C LEU A 208 -12.30 24.22 -3.48
N PHE A 209 -11.76 25.06 -4.34
CA PHE A 209 -12.20 25.24 -5.72
C PHE A 209 -11.02 25.52 -6.63
N LEU A 210 -10.86 24.73 -7.70
CA LEU A 210 -9.83 24.96 -8.72
C LEU A 210 -10.32 26.01 -9.71
N LYS A 211 -9.80 27.24 -9.65
CA LYS A 211 -10.17 28.31 -10.59
C LYS A 211 -9.28 28.25 -11.85
N GLU A 212 -9.43 27.18 -12.63
CA GLU A 212 -8.65 26.96 -13.86
C GLU A 212 -9.46 26.12 -14.87
N ASN A 213 -9.37 26.49 -16.16
CA ASN A 213 -10.01 25.76 -17.27
C ASN A 213 -9.09 24.72 -17.93
N SER A 214 -7.89 24.50 -17.40
CA SER A 214 -6.99 23.46 -17.92
C SER A 214 -7.42 22.09 -17.37
N HIS A 215 -7.22 21.04 -18.16
CA HIS A 215 -7.45 19.67 -17.74
C HIS A 215 -6.21 19.08 -17.07
N ILE A 216 -5.67 19.79 -16.06
CA ILE A 216 -4.54 19.34 -15.25
C ILE A 216 -4.97 19.23 -13.80
N PHE A 217 -4.67 18.09 -13.17
CA PHE A 217 -4.95 17.90 -11.76
C PHE A 217 -4.07 18.81 -10.89
N ARG A 218 -4.68 19.45 -9.90
CA ARG A 218 -3.99 20.16 -8.82
C ARG A 218 -4.33 19.50 -7.50
N SER A 219 -3.33 19.32 -6.64
CA SER A 219 -3.49 18.69 -5.34
C SER A 219 -3.43 19.69 -4.20
N VAL A 220 -4.15 19.39 -3.13
CA VAL A 220 -4.03 20.05 -1.83
C VAL A 220 -3.95 19.01 -0.72
N LEU A 221 -3.15 19.31 0.30
CA LEU A 221 -2.97 18.45 1.48
C LEU A 221 -3.61 19.05 2.71
N GLY A 222 -3.92 18.21 3.69
CA GLY A 222 -4.30 18.63 5.03
C GLY A 222 -3.19 19.41 5.74
N ASP A 223 -3.58 20.32 6.62
CA ASP A 223 -2.66 21.09 7.46
C ASP A 223 -1.99 20.23 8.54
N ILE A 224 -2.73 19.24 9.06
CA ILE A 224 -2.27 18.34 10.13
C ILE A 224 -1.88 16.96 9.55
N PRO A 225 -0.69 16.42 9.88
CA PRO A 225 -0.32 15.05 9.57
C PRO A 225 -0.94 14.05 10.55
N PHE A 226 -1.20 12.84 10.04
CA PHE A 226 -1.53 11.66 10.81
C PHE A 226 -0.26 10.87 11.12
N GLU A 227 -0.03 10.59 12.41
CA GLU A 227 1.18 9.90 12.87
C GLU A 227 0.95 8.42 13.24
N ARG A 228 -0.24 8.08 13.74
CA ARG A 228 -0.64 6.74 14.17
C ARG A 228 -2.16 6.64 14.36
N GLY A 229 -2.70 5.44 14.49
CA GLY A 229 -4.10 5.20 14.83
C GLY A 229 -5.03 5.12 13.62
N ILE A 230 -6.32 5.37 13.84
CA ILE A 230 -7.36 5.31 12.81
C ILE A 230 -7.94 6.71 12.64
N HIS A 231 -8.03 7.16 11.39
CA HIS A 231 -8.47 8.51 11.03
C HIS A 231 -9.61 8.42 10.03
N TYR A 232 -10.67 9.18 10.28
CA TYR A 232 -11.83 9.25 9.41
C TYR A 232 -12.22 10.70 9.12
N TRP A 233 -12.53 10.96 7.85
CA TRP A 233 -13.09 12.23 7.40
C TRP A 233 -13.97 12.00 6.18
N GLU A 234 -14.79 12.99 5.88
CA GLU A 234 -15.69 12.95 4.74
C GLU A 234 -15.39 14.09 3.78
N ILE A 235 -15.65 13.85 2.51
CA ILE A 235 -15.71 14.86 1.46
C ILE A 235 -17.18 14.97 1.03
N GLU A 236 -17.72 16.17 1.16
CA GLU A 236 -19.04 16.53 0.63
C GLU A 236 -18.86 17.02 -0.81
N GLY A 237 -19.53 16.33 -1.73
CA GLY A 237 -19.63 16.74 -3.12
C GLY A 237 -20.78 17.70 -3.37
N ASP A 238 -20.57 18.60 -4.30
CA ASP A 238 -21.60 19.47 -4.90
C ASP A 238 -21.43 19.49 -6.43
N SER A 239 -22.17 20.35 -7.13
CA SER A 239 -22.07 20.49 -8.60
C SER A 239 -20.64 20.57 -9.15
N ARG A 240 -19.67 21.08 -8.38
CA ARG A 240 -18.25 21.16 -8.77
C ARG A 240 -17.54 19.81 -8.76
N THR A 241 -18.12 18.78 -8.17
CA THR A 241 -17.67 17.38 -8.27
C THR A 241 -18.13 16.66 -9.52
N GLU A 242 -18.88 17.34 -10.41
CA GLU A 242 -19.10 16.86 -11.78
C GLU A 242 -17.76 16.59 -12.49
N ASN A 243 -16.81 17.50 -12.26
CA ASN A 243 -15.44 17.39 -12.71
C ASN A 243 -14.67 16.37 -11.89
N GLU A 244 -13.71 15.74 -12.56
CA GLU A 244 -12.98 14.60 -12.03
C GLU A 244 -12.11 14.98 -10.83
N LEU A 245 -12.14 14.15 -9.80
CA LEU A 245 -11.36 14.35 -8.58
C LEU A 245 -10.86 13.02 -8.02
N LYS A 246 -9.73 13.06 -7.31
CA LYS A 246 -9.09 11.94 -6.64
C LYS A 246 -8.94 12.26 -5.16
N ILE A 247 -9.37 11.38 -4.26
CA ILE A 247 -9.33 11.58 -2.80
C ILE A 247 -8.58 10.43 -2.15
N GLY A 248 -7.77 10.74 -1.15
CA GLY A 248 -7.18 9.73 -0.30
C GLY A 248 -6.09 10.34 0.56
N VAL A 249 -4.90 9.74 0.53
CA VAL A 249 -3.78 10.12 1.39
C VAL A 249 -2.46 10.14 0.66
N VAL A 250 -1.50 10.88 1.21
CA VAL A 250 -0.10 10.86 0.76
C VAL A 250 0.83 10.70 1.96
N VAL A 251 1.85 9.86 1.81
CA VAL A 251 2.92 9.69 2.81
C VAL A 251 3.96 10.80 2.61
N GLY A 252 4.23 11.57 3.66
CA GLY A 252 5.03 12.78 3.60
C GLY A 252 4.34 13.91 2.82
N ASN A 253 5.02 15.04 2.67
CA ASN A 253 4.51 16.24 1.99
C ASN A 253 5.40 16.74 0.82
N ASN A 254 6.50 16.04 0.53
CA ASN A 254 7.42 16.40 -0.54
C ASN A 254 6.92 15.86 -1.89
N ILE A 255 5.89 16.51 -2.44
CA ILE A 255 5.29 16.17 -3.74
C ILE A 255 5.05 17.43 -4.59
N ASN A 256 4.99 17.25 -5.91
CA ASN A 256 4.55 18.32 -6.80
C ASN A 256 3.02 18.46 -6.73
N LEU A 257 2.55 19.54 -6.10
CA LEU A 257 1.13 19.85 -5.92
C LEU A 257 0.43 20.32 -7.20
N ASN A 258 1.20 20.59 -8.27
CA ASN A 258 0.67 20.90 -9.60
C ASN A 258 0.43 19.64 -10.46
N ALA A 259 0.36 18.46 -9.82
CA ALA A 259 -0.06 17.19 -10.40
C ALA A 259 -1.03 16.48 -9.42
N ALA A 260 -1.58 15.33 -9.79
CA ALA A 260 -2.33 14.53 -8.82
C ALA A 260 -1.37 13.84 -7.84
N PHE A 261 -1.62 13.96 -6.54
CA PHE A 261 -0.76 13.42 -5.49
C PHE A 261 -0.55 11.90 -5.61
N CYS A 262 -1.54 11.18 -6.15
CA CYS A 262 -1.49 9.74 -6.36
C CYS A 262 -0.75 9.32 -7.64
N ASP A 263 -0.26 10.27 -8.45
CA ASP A 263 0.66 9.97 -9.55
C ASP A 263 2.06 9.63 -8.99
N PHE A 264 2.31 9.96 -7.71
CA PHE A 264 3.51 9.57 -6.96
C PHE A 264 3.29 8.25 -6.21
N PRO A 265 4.32 7.39 -6.05
CA PRO A 265 4.18 6.10 -5.34
C PRO A 265 3.72 6.21 -3.89
N GLN A 266 3.97 7.35 -3.25
CA GLN A 266 3.55 7.63 -1.88
C GLN A 266 2.09 8.09 -1.75
N GLY A 267 1.37 8.32 -2.85
CA GLY A 267 -0.02 8.78 -2.85
C GLY A 267 -1.00 7.65 -3.17
N PHE A 268 -2.04 7.50 -2.36
CA PHE A 268 -3.08 6.47 -2.49
C PHE A 268 -4.44 7.16 -2.63
N ALA A 269 -5.15 6.92 -3.72
CA ALA A 269 -6.40 7.59 -3.98
C ALA A 269 -7.50 6.69 -4.54
N TYR A 270 -8.72 6.98 -4.14
CA TYR A 270 -9.92 6.67 -4.89
C TYR A 270 -10.17 7.78 -5.90
N TYR A 271 -10.31 7.38 -7.16
CA TYR A 271 -10.70 8.23 -8.26
C TYR A 271 -12.21 8.18 -8.42
N GLY A 272 -12.88 9.35 -8.48
CA GLY A 272 -14.34 9.46 -8.59
C GLY A 272 -14.97 8.70 -9.77
N LEU A 273 -14.17 8.25 -10.73
CA LEU A 273 -14.57 7.30 -11.78
C LEU A 273 -14.50 5.82 -11.37
N SER A 274 -14.70 5.49 -10.09
CA SER A 274 -14.69 4.10 -9.58
C SER A 274 -13.37 3.35 -9.82
N GLN A 275 -12.23 4.01 -9.59
CA GLN A 275 -10.91 3.40 -9.76
C GLN A 275 -9.94 3.75 -8.62
N LEU A 276 -8.97 2.89 -8.38
CA LEU A 276 -7.87 3.13 -7.46
C LEU A 276 -6.63 3.67 -8.19
N ARG A 277 -5.91 4.60 -7.54
CA ARG A 277 -4.68 5.20 -8.06
C ARG A 277 -3.58 5.18 -7.01
N ASN A 278 -2.42 4.65 -7.40
CA ASN A 278 -1.19 4.68 -6.61
C ASN A 278 0.01 4.59 -7.56
N GLY A 279 0.73 5.70 -7.77
CA GLY A 279 1.86 5.79 -8.68
C GLY A 279 1.55 5.61 -10.18
N GLN A 280 0.27 5.69 -10.58
CA GLN A 280 -0.19 5.44 -11.95
C GLN A 280 -1.01 6.61 -12.48
N THR A 281 -0.65 7.12 -13.66
CA THR A 281 -1.30 8.28 -14.29
C THR A 281 -2.54 7.88 -15.11
N ASN A 282 -2.48 6.78 -15.87
CA ASN A 282 -3.47 6.54 -16.94
C ASN A 282 -4.43 5.37 -16.68
N SER A 283 -4.06 4.39 -15.86
CA SER A 283 -4.91 3.24 -15.50
C SER A 283 -5.02 3.06 -13.98
N GLY A 284 -6.08 2.38 -13.54
CA GLY A 284 -6.32 2.05 -12.15
C GLY A 284 -7.26 0.86 -12.02
N GLN A 285 -7.12 0.08 -10.94
CA GLN A 285 -8.01 -1.05 -10.65
C GLN A 285 -9.43 -0.53 -10.38
N SER A 286 -10.46 -1.18 -10.93
CA SER A 286 -11.86 -0.86 -10.62
C SER A 286 -12.16 -1.05 -9.13
N TYR A 287 -12.86 -0.10 -8.53
CA TYR A 287 -13.23 -0.13 -7.13
C TYR A 287 -14.45 0.74 -6.85
N GLY A 288 -15.37 0.23 -6.03
CA GLY A 288 -16.50 1.00 -5.53
C GLY A 288 -17.44 1.51 -6.63
N LYS A 289 -18.13 2.61 -6.31
CA LYS A 289 -19.09 3.27 -7.22
C LYS A 289 -18.47 4.51 -7.83
N LYS A 290 -19.15 5.17 -8.77
CA LYS A 290 -18.74 6.51 -9.24
C LYS A 290 -19.21 7.57 -8.25
N PHE A 291 -18.41 8.59 -8.02
CA PHE A 291 -18.72 9.75 -7.18
C PHE A 291 -18.65 11.01 -8.05
N LYS A 292 -19.82 11.62 -8.29
CA LYS A 292 -20.00 12.83 -9.09
C LYS A 292 -21.23 13.60 -8.63
N ASN A 293 -21.22 14.92 -8.85
CA ASN A 293 -22.29 15.90 -8.64
C ASN A 293 -22.77 16.10 -7.18
N GLU A 294 -22.90 15.04 -6.41
CA GLU A 294 -23.43 15.08 -5.06
C GLU A 294 -23.02 13.84 -4.26
N GLY A 295 -23.23 13.91 -2.94
CA GLY A 295 -23.02 12.82 -2.02
C GLY A 295 -21.85 13.04 -1.07
N VAL A 296 -21.68 12.07 -0.17
CA VAL A 296 -20.69 12.11 0.90
C VAL A 296 -19.77 10.92 0.74
N LEU A 297 -18.50 11.21 0.41
CA LEU A 297 -17.46 10.20 0.34
C LEU A 297 -16.67 10.18 1.65
N GLY A 298 -16.81 9.11 2.43
CA GLY A 298 -16.02 8.88 3.62
C GLY A 298 -14.69 8.21 3.27
N VAL A 299 -13.64 8.59 3.99
CA VAL A 299 -12.28 8.05 3.87
C VAL A 299 -11.84 7.57 5.24
N CYS A 300 -11.46 6.30 5.35
CA CYS A 300 -10.91 5.72 6.57
C CYS A 300 -9.47 5.28 6.33
N LEU A 301 -8.53 5.91 7.04
CA LEU A 301 -7.13 5.50 7.13
C LEU A 301 -6.93 4.78 8.45
N ASN A 302 -6.75 3.46 8.42
CA ASN A 302 -6.31 2.69 9.57
C ASN A 302 -4.79 2.45 9.45
N MET A 303 -4.01 3.24 10.20
CA MET A 303 -2.54 3.14 10.23
C MET A 303 -2.06 1.98 11.08
N ASN A 304 -2.88 1.40 11.95
CA ASN A 304 -2.50 0.21 12.71
C ASN A 304 -2.34 -0.99 11.75
N ASN A 305 -3.28 -1.10 10.80
CA ASN A 305 -3.34 -2.20 9.84
C ASN A 305 -2.72 -1.83 8.48
N GLY A 306 -2.40 -0.55 8.26
CA GLY A 306 -1.86 -0.06 6.99
C GLY A 306 -2.89 -0.12 5.86
N THR A 307 -4.12 0.27 6.14
CA THR A 307 -5.25 0.13 5.21
C THR A 307 -5.92 1.46 4.94
N LEU A 308 -6.34 1.65 3.69
CA LEU A 308 -7.19 2.77 3.28
C LEU A 308 -8.48 2.20 2.69
N SER A 309 -9.61 2.70 3.14
CA SER A 309 -10.93 2.28 2.69
C SER A 309 -11.85 3.48 2.50
N PHE A 310 -12.91 3.29 1.72
CA PHE A 310 -13.83 4.35 1.34
C PHE A 310 -15.28 3.92 1.53
N GLN A 311 -16.15 4.89 1.79
CA GLN A 311 -17.59 4.72 1.77
C GLN A 311 -18.23 5.82 0.93
N LEU A 312 -19.34 5.53 0.26
CA LEU A 312 -20.12 6.53 -0.47
C LEU A 312 -21.56 6.50 -0.01
N ASN A 313 -22.06 7.61 0.53
CA ASN A 313 -23.41 7.74 1.08
C ASN A 313 -23.73 6.63 2.10
N ASN A 314 -22.79 6.39 3.02
CA ASN A 314 -22.83 5.33 4.04
C ASN A 314 -22.74 3.88 3.50
N ASP A 315 -22.56 3.69 2.20
CA ASP A 315 -22.29 2.37 1.64
C ASP A 315 -20.78 2.08 1.65
N TYR A 316 -20.37 1.11 2.47
CA TYR A 316 -18.97 0.73 2.61
C TYR A 316 -18.47 -0.03 1.38
N MET A 317 -17.45 0.51 0.71
CA MET A 317 -16.95 -0.05 -0.55
C MET A 317 -15.81 -1.07 -0.36
N GLY A 318 -15.55 -1.48 0.90
CA GLY A 318 -14.46 -2.39 1.23
C GLY A 318 -13.09 -1.72 1.27
N ILE A 319 -12.04 -2.51 1.50
CA ILE A 319 -10.69 -1.99 1.63
C ILE A 319 -10.09 -1.76 0.24
N ALA A 320 -9.69 -0.52 -0.03
CA ALA A 320 -9.08 -0.13 -1.29
C ALA A 320 -7.59 -0.47 -1.34
N PHE A 321 -6.85 -0.16 -0.28
CA PHE A 321 -5.41 -0.37 -0.24
C PHE A 321 -4.97 -1.07 1.04
N ARG A 322 -3.92 -1.89 0.90
CA ARG A 322 -3.11 -2.43 1.99
C ARG A 322 -1.65 -2.13 1.68
N SER A 323 -0.96 -1.42 2.56
CA SER A 323 0.43 -1.04 2.35
C SER A 323 1.14 -0.75 3.66
N GLU A 324 2.39 -1.21 3.78
CA GLU A 324 3.26 -0.87 4.91
C GLU A 324 3.55 0.64 4.98
N LEU A 325 3.50 1.35 3.85
CA LEU A 325 3.65 2.80 3.81
C LEU A 325 2.53 3.52 4.57
N LEU A 326 1.35 2.90 4.69
CA LEU A 326 0.22 3.47 5.41
C LEU A 326 0.31 3.27 6.94
N LYS A 327 1.30 2.51 7.42
CA LYS A 327 1.47 2.24 8.86
C LYS A 327 2.28 3.28 9.62
N LYS A 328 3.01 4.15 8.91
CA LYS A 328 3.96 5.08 9.50
C LYS A 328 3.71 6.49 9.00
N GLY A 329 3.53 7.41 9.95
CA GLY A 329 3.47 8.84 9.68
C GLY A 329 4.80 9.46 9.24
N PRO A 330 4.77 10.70 8.76
CA PRO A 330 3.58 11.54 8.61
C PRO A 330 2.77 11.17 7.36
N ILE A 331 1.44 11.04 7.48
CA ILE A 331 0.50 10.84 6.37
C ILE A 331 -0.48 12.00 6.32
N TYR A 332 -0.72 12.60 5.16
CA TYR A 332 -1.66 13.70 5.00
C TYR A 332 -2.90 13.25 4.24
N ALA A 333 -4.08 13.72 4.66
CA ALA A 333 -5.27 13.71 3.80
C ALA A 333 -4.98 14.53 2.54
N ALA A 334 -5.44 14.04 1.38
CA ALA A 334 -5.12 14.64 0.10
C ALA A 334 -6.32 14.58 -0.86
N VAL A 335 -6.51 15.67 -1.61
CA VAL A 335 -7.45 15.73 -2.73
C VAL A 335 -6.72 16.31 -3.95
N ALA A 336 -6.96 15.71 -5.12
CA ALA A 336 -6.63 16.28 -6.41
C ALA A 336 -7.91 16.59 -7.18
N VAL A 337 -8.03 17.80 -7.72
CA VAL A 337 -9.18 18.25 -8.52
C VAL A 337 -8.76 18.64 -9.93
N LEU A 338 -9.67 18.44 -10.89
CA LEU A 338 -9.51 18.76 -12.31
C LEU A 338 -10.52 19.85 -12.72
N HIS A 339 -10.14 20.72 -13.66
CA HIS A 339 -11.05 21.56 -14.49
C HIS A 339 -12.25 22.14 -13.73
N CYS A 340 -12.11 23.26 -13.02
CA CYS A 340 -13.20 23.85 -12.23
C CYS A 340 -13.80 22.92 -11.14
N GLY A 341 -13.04 21.91 -10.70
CA GLY A 341 -13.44 20.99 -9.65
C GLY A 341 -13.40 21.60 -8.24
N GLY A 342 -14.22 21.10 -7.34
CA GLY A 342 -14.28 21.57 -5.95
C GLY A 342 -14.98 20.61 -5.01
N CYS A 343 -14.67 20.69 -3.72
CA CYS A 343 -15.32 19.90 -2.68
C CYS A 343 -15.12 20.53 -1.29
N THR A 344 -15.83 20.00 -0.29
CA THR A 344 -15.68 20.43 1.12
C THR A 344 -15.30 19.26 2.01
N VAL A 345 -14.30 19.45 2.88
CA VAL A 345 -13.92 18.44 3.88
C VAL A 345 -14.69 18.61 5.18
N ARG A 346 -15.09 17.48 5.77
CA ARG A 346 -15.61 17.36 7.14
C ARG A 346 -14.72 16.41 7.91
N SER A 347 -13.85 16.96 8.74
CA SER A 347 -12.96 16.20 9.62
C SER A 347 -13.54 16.08 11.02
N GLY A 348 -12.97 15.17 11.83
CA GLY A 348 -13.37 14.98 13.23
C GLY A 348 -14.69 14.24 13.44
N LYS A 349 -15.18 13.56 12.41
CA LYS A 349 -16.25 12.59 12.56
C LYS A 349 -15.72 11.29 13.18
N PRO A 350 -16.50 10.60 14.01
CA PRO A 350 -16.13 9.29 14.51
C PRO A 350 -16.01 8.30 13.35
N VAL A 351 -15.07 7.37 13.46
CA VAL A 351 -14.94 6.27 12.51
C VAL A 351 -16.23 5.43 12.58
N PRO A 352 -16.90 5.12 11.46
CA PRO A 352 -17.99 4.17 11.48
C PRO A 352 -17.48 2.79 11.90
N LYS A 353 -18.15 2.14 12.86
CA LYS A 353 -17.70 0.85 13.44
C LYS A 353 -17.39 -0.25 12.41
N TYR A 354 -18.06 -0.24 11.26
CA TYR A 354 -17.85 -1.21 10.18
C TYR A 354 -16.61 -0.91 9.30
N MET A 355 -15.94 0.23 9.50
CA MET A 355 -14.71 0.63 8.80
C MET A 355 -13.47 0.61 9.70
N GLU A 356 -13.60 0.32 11.00
CA GLU A 356 -12.48 0.27 11.96
C GLU A 356 -11.47 -0.84 11.64
#